data_AF-A0A377I030-F1
#
_entry.id   AF-A0A377I030-F1
#
_cell.length_a   1.000
_cell.length_b   1.000
_cell.length_c   1.000
_cell.angle_alpha   90.00
_cell.angle_beta   90.00
_cell.angle_gamma   90.00
#
_symmetry.space_group_name_H-M   'P 1'
#
loop_
_entity.id
_entity.type
_entity.pdbx_description
1 polymer ?
#
loop_
_entity_poly.entity_id
_entity_poly.type
_entity_poly.pdbx_seq_one_letter_code
_entity_poly.pdbx_strand_id
1 'polypeptide(L)'
;MPLLIIFFALILYIYCELSLLVSVSTALGVFPTLFLLIAISVLGVWLVKLRGLYTMLSIRQDLTQGKLPTDAVINSVLFIIAGILLIIPGFISDILAILCVLPFTRKLIKLWGLNMLKKTLPICQFQHKSDRLPSEREYRV
;
A
#
# COMPACT_ATOMS: atom_id res chain seq x y z
N MET A 1 5.26 28.92 4.28
CA MET A 1 5.17 28.40 5.66
C MET A 1 4.62 26.95 5.76
N PRO A 2 4.97 25.99 4.88
CA PRO A 2 4.43 24.63 4.97
C PRO A 2 5.04 23.79 6.12
N LEU A 3 6.27 24.09 6.53
CA LEU A 3 6.98 23.33 7.57
C LEU A 3 6.30 23.41 8.96
N LEU A 4 5.74 24.57 9.30
CA LEU A 4 5.08 24.79 10.60
C LEU A 4 3.81 23.93 10.71
N ILE A 5 3.05 23.80 9.63
CA ILE A 5 1.85 22.97 9.57
C ILE A 5 2.21 21.49 9.78
N ILE A 6 3.26 21.00 9.11
CA ILE A 6 3.72 19.60 9.26
C ILE A 6 4.19 19.34 10.70
N PHE A 7 4.94 20.27 11.29
CA PHE A 7 5.42 20.15 12.66
C PHE A 7 4.27 20.09 13.68
N PHE A 8 3.28 20.97 13.54
CA PHE A 8 2.10 20.99 14.41
C PHE A 8 1.26 19.72 14.25
N ALA A 9 1.06 19.25 13.02
CA ALA A 9 0.35 18.00 12.75
C ALA A 9 1.05 16.79 13.40
N LEU A 10 2.38 16.73 13.34
CA LEU A 10 3.16 15.64 13.95
C LEU A 10 3.06 15.66 15.49
N ILE A 11 3.13 16.85 16.12
CA ILE A 11 2.92 16.98 17.57
C ILE A 11 1.52 16.53 17.98
N LEU A 12 0.50 16.99 17.26
CA LEU A 12 -0.89 16.62 17.55
C LEU A 12 -1.10 15.11 17.40
N TYR A 13 -0.48 14.51 16.39
CA TYR A 13 -0.50 13.07 16.16
C TYR A 13 0.12 12.30 17.34
N ILE A 14 1.34 12.67 17.78
CA ILE A 14 1.99 12.05 18.96
C ILE A 14 1.14 12.21 20.22
N TYR A 15 0.57 13.40 20.44
CA TYR A 15 -0.27 13.68 21.59
C TYR A 15 -1.50 12.77 21.64
N CYS A 16 -2.15 12.56 20.49
CA CYS A 16 -3.32 11.70 20.38
C CYS A 16 -2.99 10.24 20.71
N GLU A 17 -1.86 9.73 20.19
CA GLU A 17 -1.40 8.35 20.47
C GLU A 17 -1.11 8.14 21.96
N LEU A 18 -0.38 9.06 22.59
CA LEU A 18 -0.10 8.98 24.03
C LEU A 18 -1.39 9.05 24.86
N SER A 19 -2.31 9.95 24.51
CA SER A 19 -3.58 10.10 25.21
C SER A 19 -4.42 8.82 25.13
N LEU A 20 -4.50 8.19 23.95
CA LEU A 20 -5.18 6.89 23.80
C LEU A 20 -4.50 5.79 24.61
N LEU A 21 -3.17 5.70 24.55
CA LEU A 21 -2.43 4.67 25.27
C LEU A 21 -2.64 4.79 26.78
N VAL A 22 -2.63 6.01 27.31
CA VAL A 22 -2.93 6.29 28.73
C VAL A 22 -4.39 5.95 29.04
N SER A 23 -5.35 6.32 28.18
CA SER A 23 -6.77 6.02 28.42
C SER A 23 -7.05 4.51 28.40
N VAL A 24 -6.42 3.76 27.50
CA VAL A 24 -6.61 2.31 27.41
C VAL A 24 -5.87 1.59 28.55
N SER A 25 -4.68 2.07 28.93
CA SER A 25 -3.91 1.48 30.04
C SER A 25 -4.50 1.76 31.41
N THR A 26 -5.22 2.87 31.60
CA THR A 26 -6.00 3.11 32.82
C THR A 26 -7.25 2.24 32.90
N ALA A 27 -7.89 1.92 31.76
CA ALA A 27 -9.06 1.05 31.72
C ALA A 27 -8.74 -0.46 31.85
N LEU A 28 -7.67 -0.93 31.19
CA LEU A 28 -7.29 -2.35 31.13
C LEU A 28 -6.13 -2.73 32.06
N GLY A 29 -5.37 -1.74 32.54
CA GLY A 29 -4.10 -1.96 33.22
C GLY A 29 -2.91 -2.05 32.25
N VAL A 30 -1.71 -1.83 32.77
CA VAL A 30 -0.48 -1.73 31.96
C VAL A 30 -0.14 -3.06 31.28
N PHE A 31 -0.18 -4.19 31.99
CA PHE A 31 0.19 -5.50 31.44
C PHE A 31 -0.70 -5.93 30.26
N PRO A 32 -2.04 -5.89 30.34
CA PRO A 32 -2.88 -6.22 29.20
C PRO A 32 -2.69 -5.28 28.01
N THR A 33 -2.44 -3.98 28.25
CA THR A 33 -2.17 -3.05 27.13
C THR A 33 -0.88 -3.33 26.39
N LEU A 34 0.19 -3.69 27.09
CA LEU A 34 1.44 -4.08 26.45
C LEU A 34 1.24 -5.35 25.62
N PHE A 35 0.54 -6.34 26.16
CA PHE A 35 0.24 -7.57 25.42
C PHE A 35 -0.61 -7.29 24.18
N LEU A 36 -1.64 -6.44 24.30
CA LEU A 36 -2.49 -6.02 23.19
C LEU A 36 -1.68 -5.32 22.09
N LEU A 37 -0.80 -4.38 22.47
CA LEU A 37 0.04 -3.64 21.53
C LEU A 37 0.98 -4.57 20.76
N ILE A 38 1.61 -5.52 21.46
CA ILE A 38 2.45 -6.55 20.83
C ILE A 38 1.61 -7.43 19.90
N ALA A 39 0.44 -7.89 20.35
CA ALA A 39 -0.43 -8.75 19.56
C ALA A 39 -0.89 -8.07 18.26
N ILE A 40 -1.30 -6.80 18.33
CA ILE A 40 -1.72 -6.01 17.18
C ILE A 40 -0.54 -5.78 16.22
N SER A 41 0.64 -5.43 16.73
CA SER A 41 1.84 -5.22 15.91
C SER A 41 2.24 -6.51 15.17
N VAL A 42 2.25 -7.65 15.86
CA VAL A 42 2.53 -8.96 15.25
C VAL A 42 1.50 -9.31 14.18
N LEU A 43 0.20 -9.10 14.47
CA LEU A 43 -0.87 -9.33 13.50
C LEU A 43 -0.73 -8.43 12.26
N GLY A 44 -0.39 -7.16 12.45
CA GLY A 44 -0.16 -6.21 11.37
C GLY A 44 0.99 -6.65 10.45
N VAL A 45 2.15 -6.97 11.03
CA VAL A 45 3.32 -7.46 10.27
C VAL A 45 3.00 -8.77 9.55
N TRP A 46 2.27 -9.68 10.21
CA TRP A 46 1.86 -10.93 9.60
C TRP A 46 0.92 -10.72 8.39
N LEU A 47 -0.02 -9.78 8.50
CA LEU A 47 -0.95 -9.41 7.43
C LEU A 47 -0.21 -8.81 6.22
N VAL A 48 0.79 -7.95 6.46
CA VAL A 48 1.68 -7.41 5.43
C VAL A 48 2.45 -8.52 4.73
N LYS A 49 3.04 -9.46 5.48
CA LYS A 49 3.78 -10.61 4.92
C LYS A 49 2.91 -11.47 4.02
N LEU A 50 1.69 -11.80 4.47
CA LEU A 50 0.75 -12.62 3.70
C LEU A 50 0.40 -11.95 2.37
N ARG A 51 0.06 -10.65 2.37
CA ARG A 51 -0.36 -9.94 1.14
C ARG A 51 0.79 -9.54 0.22
N GLY A 52 1.98 -9.33 0.78
CA GLY A 52 3.19 -9.05 0.01
C GLY A 52 3.54 -10.21 -0.93
N LEU A 53 3.42 -11.46 -0.45
CA LEU A 53 3.70 -12.66 -1.24
C LEU A 53 2.75 -12.81 -2.44
N TYR A 54 1.45 -12.66 -2.23
CA TYR A 54 0.46 -12.68 -3.34
C TYR A 54 0.73 -11.58 -4.37
N THR A 55 1.11 -10.39 -3.90
CA THR A 55 1.42 -9.27 -4.80
C THR A 55 2.63 -9.59 -5.67
N MET A 56 3.71 -10.11 -5.08
CA MET A 56 4.91 -10.53 -5.82
C MET A 56 4.61 -11.58 -6.90
N LEU A 57 3.76 -12.56 -6.61
CA LEU A 57 3.34 -13.56 -7.61
C LEU A 57 2.63 -12.90 -8.81
N SER A 58 1.71 -11.96 -8.56
CA SER A 58 1.05 -11.22 -9.63
C SER A 58 2.01 -10.36 -10.44
N ILE A 59 3.00 -9.71 -9.81
CA ILE A 59 4.03 -8.94 -10.54
C ILE A 59 4.78 -9.83 -11.52
N ARG A 60 5.19 -11.03 -11.08
CA ARG A 60 5.92 -11.97 -11.93
C ARG A 60 5.09 -12.38 -13.13
N GLN A 61 3.80 -12.67 -12.94
CA GLN A 61 2.86 -13.03 -14.00
C GLN A 61 2.66 -11.89 -15.02
N ASP A 62 2.49 -10.64 -14.55
CA ASP A 62 2.30 -9.47 -15.42
C ASP A 62 3.57 -9.12 -16.20
N LEU A 63 4.75 -9.26 -15.58
CA LEU A 63 6.05 -9.07 -16.24
C LEU A 63 6.31 -10.11 -17.33
N THR A 64 5.95 -11.39 -17.10
CA THR A 64 6.03 -12.41 -18.16
C THR A 64 5.10 -12.15 -19.34
N GLN A 65 4.05 -11.34 -19.17
CA GLN A 65 3.14 -10.93 -20.25
C GLN A 65 3.55 -9.60 -20.91
N GLY A 66 4.67 -8.98 -20.50
CA GLY A 66 5.14 -7.70 -21.03
C GLY A 66 4.25 -6.50 -20.67
N LYS A 67 3.36 -6.62 -19.68
CA LYS A 67 2.52 -5.52 -19.18
C LYS A 67 3.25 -4.80 -18.06
N LEU A 68 3.19 -3.47 -18.03
CA LEU A 68 3.71 -2.67 -16.92
C LEU A 68 2.78 -2.82 -15.70
N PRO A 69 3.24 -3.43 -14.59
CA PRO A 69 2.40 -3.71 -13.43
C PRO A 69 2.27 -2.48 -12.52
N THR A 70 1.67 -1.41 -13.04
CA THR A 70 1.49 -0.13 -12.33
C THR A 70 0.80 -0.30 -10.97
N ASP A 71 -0.22 -1.16 -10.91
CA ASP A 71 -0.94 -1.45 -9.67
C ASP A 71 -0.06 -2.12 -8.61
N ALA A 72 0.87 -2.97 -9.04
CA ALA A 72 1.72 -3.68 -8.11
C ALA A 72 2.83 -2.80 -7.52
N VAL A 73 3.34 -1.83 -8.30
CA VAL A 73 4.30 -0.84 -7.82
C VAL A 73 3.68 0.04 -6.73
N ILE A 74 2.46 0.56 -6.98
CA ILE A 74 1.73 1.37 -6.00
C ILE A 74 1.47 0.58 -4.71
N ASN A 75 1.04 -0.68 -4.84
CA ASN A 75 0.82 -1.56 -3.69
C ASN A 75 2.12 -1.83 -2.91
N SER A 76 3.25 -1.95 -3.60
CA SER A 76 4.56 -2.18 -2.95
C SER A 76 4.97 -0.98 -2.10
N VAL A 77 4.81 0.24 -2.61
CA VAL A 77 5.08 1.47 -1.86
C VAL A 77 4.14 1.60 -0.65
N LEU A 78 2.86 1.29 -0.82
CA LEU A 78 1.88 1.30 0.27
C LEU A 78 2.26 0.34 1.41
N PHE A 79 2.76 -0.86 1.07
CA PHE A 79 3.22 -1.83 2.06
C PHE A 79 4.49 -1.38 2.79
N ILE A 80 5.42 -0.72 2.09
CA ILE A 80 6.62 -0.15 2.73
C ILE A 80 6.21 0.94 3.72
N ILE A 81 5.30 1.84 3.33
CA ILE A 81 4.79 2.88 4.21
C ILE A 81 4.06 2.27 5.42
N ALA A 82 3.20 1.27 5.20
CA ALA A 82 2.50 0.58 6.29
C ALA A 82 3.47 -0.16 7.23
N GLY A 83 4.55 -0.74 6.68
CA GLY A 83 5.61 -1.38 7.46
C GLY A 83 6.39 -0.38 8.32
N ILE A 84 6.75 0.79 7.76
CA ILE A 84 7.39 1.87 8.51
C ILE A 84 6.46 2.40 9.60
N LEU A 85 5.16 2.53 9.31
CA LEU A 85 4.16 2.97 10.27
C LEU A 85 4.00 2.00 11.45
N LEU A 86 4.12 0.69 11.18
CA LEU A 86 4.07 -0.38 12.20
C LEU A 86 5.28 -0.44 13.14
N ILE A 87 6.40 0.19 12.78
CA ILE A 87 7.62 0.23 13.62
C ILE A 87 7.40 1.07 14.87
N ILE A 88 6.56 2.11 14.78
CA ILE A 88 6.17 2.93 15.92
C ILE A 88 4.84 2.37 16.41
N PRO A 89 4.84 1.51 17.45
CA PRO A 89 3.60 0.91 17.93
C PRO A 89 2.71 2.03 18.49
N GLY A 90 1.58 2.27 17.83
CA GLY A 90 0.60 3.30 18.17
C GLY A 90 -0.80 2.77 17.94
N PHE A 91 -1.75 3.10 18.82
CA PHE A 91 -3.13 2.63 18.68
C PHE A 91 -3.77 3.10 17.37
N ILE A 92 -3.56 4.36 17.01
CA ILE A 92 -4.15 4.94 15.79
C ILE A 92 -3.36 4.46 14.57
N SER A 93 -2.03 4.45 14.66
CA SER A 93 -1.14 3.93 13.60
C SER A 93 -1.39 2.46 13.28
N ASP A 94 -1.64 1.63 14.29
CA ASP A 94 -1.90 0.20 14.09
C ASP A 94 -3.24 -0.02 13.36
N ILE A 95 -4.28 0.73 13.74
CA ILE A 95 -5.58 0.69 13.03
C ILE A 95 -5.40 1.18 11.59
N LEU A 96 -4.67 2.28 11.38
CA LEU A 96 -4.35 2.80 10.05
C LEU A 96 -3.54 1.81 9.23
N ALA A 97 -2.54 1.14 9.81
CA ALA A 97 -1.73 0.14 9.14
C ALA A 97 -2.58 -1.05 8.70
N ILE A 98 -3.42 -1.59 9.58
CA ILE A 98 -4.35 -2.68 9.26
C ILE A 98 -5.35 -2.23 8.19
N LEU A 99 -5.89 -1.01 8.28
CA LEU A 99 -6.85 -0.45 7.33
C LEU A 99 -6.21 -0.23 5.95
N CYS A 100 -4.96 0.22 5.90
CA CYS A 100 -4.20 0.42 4.67
C CYS A 100 -3.88 -0.90 3.99
N VAL A 101 -3.59 -1.93 4.78
CA VAL A 101 -3.34 -3.31 4.33
C VAL A 101 -4.62 -3.98 3.82
N LEU A 102 -5.79 -3.65 4.37
CA LEU A 102 -7.09 -4.16 3.95
C LEU A 102 -7.40 -3.81 2.47
N PRO A 103 -8.14 -4.67 1.74
CA PRO A 103 -8.38 -4.51 0.30
C PRO A 103 -9.30 -3.33 -0.03
N PHE A 104 -9.81 -2.63 0.99
CA PHE A 104 -10.69 -1.47 0.86
C PHE A 104 -9.94 -0.27 0.27
N THR A 105 -8.68 -0.07 0.66
CA THR A 105 -7.77 0.94 0.09
C THR A 105 -7.58 0.72 -1.42
N ARG A 106 -7.57 -0.53 -1.90
CA ARG A 106 -7.45 -0.84 -3.34
C ARG A 106 -8.62 -0.27 -4.16
N LYS A 107 -9.84 -0.30 -3.63
CA LYS A 107 -11.02 0.30 -4.31
C LYS A 107 -10.97 1.82 -4.28
N LEU A 108 -10.58 2.40 -3.15
CA LEU A 108 -10.49 3.86 -2.98
C LEU A 108 -9.39 4.46 -3.88
N ILE A 109 -8.23 3.81 -3.93
CA ILE A 109 -7.11 4.16 -4.82
C ILE A 109 -7.50 3.94 -6.28
N LYS A 110 -8.28 2.90 -6.62
CA LYS A 110 -8.80 2.73 -7.99
C LYS A 110 -9.72 3.88 -8.40
N LEU A 111 -10.62 4.32 -7.51
CA LEU A 111 -11.53 5.45 -7.78
C LEU A 111 -10.77 6.78 -7.91
N TRP A 112 -9.80 7.04 -7.03
CA TRP A 112 -8.98 8.25 -7.07
C TRP A 112 -7.97 8.24 -8.23
N GLY A 113 -7.30 7.12 -8.43
CA GLY A 113 -6.30 6.90 -9.46
C GLY A 113 -6.88 7.03 -10.86
N LEU A 114 -8.06 6.45 -11.13
CA LEU A 114 -8.74 6.63 -12.42
C LEU A 114 -9.13 8.09 -12.68
N ASN A 115 -9.51 8.86 -11.65
CA ASN A 115 -9.83 10.28 -11.79
C ASN A 115 -8.60 11.16 -12.05
N MET A 116 -7.45 10.81 -11.48
CA MET A 116 -6.18 11.51 -11.71
C MET A 116 -5.52 11.11 -13.03
N LEU A 117 -5.55 9.83 -13.40
CA LEU A 117 -4.98 9.32 -14.65
C LEU A 117 -5.70 9.87 -15.89
N LYS A 118 -7.02 10.10 -15.78
CA LYS A 118 -7.82 10.75 -16.84
C LYS A 118 -7.34 12.17 -17.19
N LYS A 119 -6.67 12.86 -16.27
CA LYS A 119 -6.21 14.24 -16.47
C LYS A 119 -4.84 14.36 -17.13
N THR A 120 -4.05 13.28 -17.21
CA THR A 120 -2.62 13.41 -17.58
C THR A 120 -2.13 12.47 -18.68
N LEU A 121 -2.88 11.46 -19.14
CA LEU A 121 -2.34 10.57 -20.18
C LEU A 121 -3.24 10.38 -21.41
N PRO A 122 -2.83 10.90 -22.59
CA PRO A 122 -3.05 10.23 -23.85
C PRO A 122 -2.18 8.97 -23.84
N ILE A 123 -2.75 7.83 -23.44
CA ILE A 123 -2.05 6.56 -23.61
C ILE A 123 -2.03 6.31 -25.11
N CYS A 124 -0.89 6.59 -25.74
CA CYS A 124 -0.53 6.00 -27.02
C CYS A 124 -0.87 4.52 -26.91
N GLN A 125 -1.85 4.13 -27.70
CA GLN A 125 -2.22 2.76 -27.94
C GLN A 125 -0.99 2.05 -28.51
N PHE A 126 -0.11 1.54 -27.65
CA PHE A 126 0.72 0.39 -27.99
C PHE A 126 -0.18 -0.85 -27.96
N GLN A 127 -1.20 -0.75 -28.82
CA GLN A 127 -1.93 -1.80 -29.44
C GLN A 127 -0.89 -2.68 -30.10
N HIS A 128 -0.55 -3.77 -29.44
CA HIS A 128 -0.84 -5.10 -29.97
C HIS A 128 -0.57 -5.29 -31.48
N LYS A 129 0.50 -4.67 -32.00
CA LYS A 129 1.02 -4.86 -33.35
C LYS A 129 2.13 -5.91 -33.29
N SER A 130 1.80 -7.06 -32.71
CA SER A 130 2.67 -8.24 -32.65
C SER A 130 1.87 -9.48 -33.05
N ASP A 131 1.15 -9.39 -34.18
CA ASP A 131 0.47 -10.57 -34.76
C ASP A 131 0.37 -10.57 -36.29
N ARG A 132 1.01 -9.63 -37.01
CA ARG A 132 1.12 -9.72 -38.48
C ARG A 132 2.42 -9.08 -38.98
N LEU A 133 3.53 -9.79 -38.82
CA LEU A 133 4.59 -9.75 -39.83
C LEU A 133 4.41 -11.00 -40.70
N PRO A 134 4.25 -10.86 -42.03
CA PRO A 134 4.10 -12.01 -42.90
C PRO A 134 5.38 -12.82 -42.87
N SER A 135 5.25 -14.10 -42.49
CA SER A 135 6.34 -15.06 -42.54
C SER A 135 6.84 -15.15 -43.98
N GLU A 136 8.14 -14.92 -44.15
CA GLU A 136 8.97 -15.38 -45.24
C GLU A 136 8.38 -16.55 -46.05
N ARG A 137 7.72 -16.26 -47.17
CA ARG A 137 7.44 -17.29 -48.19
C ARG A 137 7.17 -16.76 -49.60
N GLU A 138 7.66 -15.56 -49.95
CA GLU A 138 7.56 -15.03 -51.31
C GLU A 138 8.85 -14.35 -51.80
N TYR A 139 9.99 -14.87 -51.33
CA TYR A 139 11.32 -14.68 -51.92
C TYR A 139 11.94 -16.06 -52.20
N ARG A 140 11.17 -16.91 -52.88
CA ARG A 140 11.65 -18.15 -53.47
C ARG A 140 11.08 -18.22 -54.89
N VAL A 141 11.91 -17.72 -55.82
CA VAL A 141 12.10 -18.11 -57.24
C VAL A 141 10.90 -18.69 -58.01
#